data_AF-A0A949DZB0-F1
#
_entry.id   AF-A0A949DZB0-F1
#
_cell.length_a   1.000
_cell.length_b   1.000
_cell.length_c   1.000
_cell.angle_alpha   90.00
_cell.angle_beta   90.00
_cell.angle_gamma   90.00
#
_symmetry.space_group_name_H-M   'P 1'
#
loop_
_entity.id
_entity.type
_entity.pdbx_description
1 polymer ?
#
loop_
_entity_poly.entity_id
_entity_poly.type
_entity_poly.pdbx_seq_one_letter_code
_entity_poly.pdbx_strand_id
1 'polypeptide(L)'
;MTEDAALSGLSNASASLRQAENDLDAAVTSAREAGLSWAQIGSALGVSRQSAHERWGHLARGGCQRRDCDCPSHNPSQCPCGHGPGKGRTAG
;
A
#
# COMPACT_ATOMS: atom_id res chain seq x y z
N MET A 1 -6.26 -9.03 -38.34
CA MET A 1 -6.41 -9.06 -36.86
C MET A 1 -7.84 -9.44 -36.56
N THR A 2 -8.06 -10.50 -35.78
CA THR A 2 -9.41 -10.93 -35.37
C THR A 2 -9.84 -10.17 -34.12
N GLU A 3 -11.16 -10.05 -33.90
CA GLU A 3 -11.74 -9.41 -32.72
C GLU A 3 -11.20 -10.02 -31.41
N ASP A 4 -11.08 -11.35 -31.37
CA ASP A 4 -10.51 -12.11 -30.25
C ASP A 4 -9.06 -11.71 -29.91
N ALA A 5 -8.22 -11.49 -30.93
CA ALA A 5 -6.84 -11.05 -30.74
C ALA A 5 -6.77 -9.62 -30.17
N ALA A 6 -7.68 -8.73 -30.59
CA ALA A 6 -7.76 -7.37 -30.06
C ALA A 6 -8.22 -7.35 -28.60
N LEU A 7 -9.26 -8.13 -28.26
CA LEU A 7 -9.76 -8.25 -26.88
C LEU A 7 -8.73 -8.90 -25.93
N SER A 8 -8.00 -9.90 -26.42
CA SER A 8 -6.88 -10.50 -25.69
C SER A 8 -5.77 -9.50 -25.43
N GLY A 9 -5.44 -8.67 -26.42
CA GLY A 9 -4.46 -7.58 -26.28
C GLY A 9 -4.83 -6.58 -25.20
N LEU A 10 -6.10 -6.14 -25.15
CA LEU A 10 -6.59 -5.23 -24.11
C LEU A 10 -6.54 -5.86 -22.71
N SER A 11 -6.96 -7.12 -22.59
CA SER A 11 -6.91 -7.86 -21.32
C SER A 11 -5.49 -7.98 -20.79
N ASN A 12 -4.53 -8.31 -21.67
CA ASN A 12 -3.13 -8.43 -21.33
C ASN A 12 -2.53 -7.08 -20.90
N ALA A 13 -2.77 -6.02 -21.66
CA ALA A 13 -2.32 -4.68 -21.30
C ALA A 13 -2.88 -4.22 -19.94
N SER A 14 -4.15 -4.50 -19.67
CA SER A 14 -4.79 -4.22 -18.38
C SER A 14 -4.17 -5.03 -17.24
N ALA A 15 -3.85 -6.30 -17.47
CA ALA A 15 -3.17 -7.14 -16.49
C ALA A 15 -1.75 -6.62 -16.18
N SER A 16 -1.00 -6.22 -17.21
CA SER A 16 0.33 -5.62 -17.03
C SER A 16 0.28 -4.32 -16.25
N LEU A 17 -0.73 -3.46 -16.47
CA LEU A 17 -0.89 -2.23 -15.70
C LEU A 17 -1.13 -2.53 -14.22
N ARG A 18 -2.05 -3.45 -13.90
CA ARG A 18 -2.32 -3.86 -12.51
C ARG A 18 -1.08 -4.43 -11.84
N GLN A 19 -0.30 -5.23 -12.56
CA GLN A 19 0.93 -5.79 -12.02
C GLN A 19 1.95 -4.68 -11.70
N ALA A 20 2.14 -3.73 -12.61
CA ALA A 20 3.04 -2.60 -12.38
C ALA A 20 2.59 -1.72 -11.21
N GLU A 21 1.28 -1.53 -11.02
CA GLU A 21 0.73 -0.84 -9.84
C GLU A 21 1.02 -1.59 -8.55
N ASN A 22 0.83 -2.91 -8.52
CA ASN A 22 1.14 -3.74 -7.35
C ASN A 22 2.64 -3.73 -7.01
N ASP A 23 3.50 -3.82 -8.03
CA ASP A 23 4.95 -3.77 -7.86
C ASP A 23 5.39 -2.41 -7.29
N LEU A 24 4.75 -1.32 -7.73
CA LEU A 24 4.98 0.01 -7.20
C LEU A 24 4.55 0.14 -5.73
N ASP A 25 3.39 -0.40 -5.37
CA ASP A 25 2.91 -0.41 -3.98
C ASP A 25 3.86 -1.20 -3.05
N ALA A 26 4.37 -2.34 -3.51
CA ALA A 26 5.36 -3.14 -2.79
C ALA A 26 6.68 -2.36 -2.62
N ALA A 27 7.19 -1.75 -3.69
CA ALA A 27 8.41 -0.95 -3.65
C ALA A 27 8.30 0.26 -2.69
N VAL A 28 7.16 0.96 -2.69
CA VAL A 28 6.92 2.06 -1.75
C VAL A 28 6.88 1.56 -0.31
N THR A 29 6.26 0.39 -0.08
CA THR A 29 6.23 -0.24 1.25
C THR A 29 7.64 -0.56 1.73
N SER A 30 8.45 -1.24 0.91
CA SER A 30 9.84 -1.55 1.25
C SER A 30 10.69 -0.29 1.45
N ALA A 31 10.50 0.77 0.66
CA ALA A 31 11.18 2.05 0.86
C ALA A 31 10.83 2.69 2.22
N ARG A 32 9.56 2.60 2.64
CA ARG A 32 9.12 3.08 3.95
C ARG A 32 9.68 2.24 5.09
N GLU A 33 9.73 0.92 4.95
CA GLU A 33 10.37 0.01 5.91
C GLU A 33 11.88 0.29 6.04
N ALA A 34 12.55 0.64 4.94
CA ALA A 34 13.95 1.08 4.93
C ALA A 34 14.15 2.50 5.52
N GLY A 35 13.09 3.16 6.00
CA GLY A 35 13.17 4.46 6.68
C GLY A 35 13.16 5.68 5.77
N LEU A 36 12.97 5.53 4.44
CA LEU A 36 12.91 6.68 3.53
C LEU A 36 11.68 7.54 3.82
N SER A 37 11.85 8.86 3.82
CA SER A 37 10.75 9.81 4.00
C SER A 37 9.84 9.88 2.78
N TRP A 38 8.59 10.34 2.98
CA TRP A 38 7.65 10.59 1.88
C TRP A 38 8.16 11.61 0.85
N ALA A 39 9.07 12.52 1.25
CA ALA A 39 9.69 13.45 0.32
C ALA A 39 10.67 12.74 -0.62
N GLN A 40 11.51 11.85 -0.09
CA GLN A 40 12.44 11.05 -0.88
C GLN A 40 11.70 10.12 -1.84
N ILE A 41 10.65 9.46 -1.36
CA ILE A 41 9.81 8.58 -2.19
C ILE A 41 9.10 9.38 -3.29
N GLY A 42 8.47 10.50 -2.96
CA GLY A 42 7.82 11.36 -3.95
C GLY A 42 8.81 11.84 -5.02
N SER A 43 10.00 12.26 -4.61
CA SER A 43 11.07 12.68 -5.54
C SER A 43 11.49 11.54 -6.48
N ALA A 44 11.63 10.32 -5.98
CA ALA A 44 11.99 9.16 -6.82
C ALA A 44 10.89 8.81 -7.83
N LEU A 45 9.63 9.06 -7.49
CA LEU A 45 8.45 8.79 -8.33
C LEU A 45 8.05 9.96 -9.23
N GLY A 46 8.73 11.12 -9.12
CA GLY A 46 8.36 12.33 -9.86
C GLY A 46 7.04 12.97 -9.42
N VAL A 47 6.61 12.75 -8.17
CA VAL A 47 5.38 13.33 -7.59
C VAL A 47 5.68 14.12 -6.33
N SER A 48 4.72 14.95 -5.90
CA SER A 48 4.87 15.68 -4.64
C SER A 48 4.89 14.73 -3.44
N ARG A 49 5.52 15.16 -2.33
CA ARG A 49 5.43 14.47 -1.03
C ARG A 49 3.98 14.21 -0.61
N GLN A 50 3.10 15.19 -0.79
CA GLN A 50 1.70 15.09 -0.39
C GLN A 50 0.97 14.04 -1.22
N SER A 51 1.15 14.05 -2.54
CA SER A 51 0.59 13.05 -3.45
C SER A 51 1.08 11.64 -3.11
N ALA A 52 2.36 11.49 -2.77
CA ALA A 52 2.90 10.20 -2.34
C ALA A 52 2.27 9.73 -1.01
N HIS A 53 2.16 10.63 -0.02
CA HIS A 53 1.55 10.30 1.25
C HIS A 53 0.05 9.99 1.13
N GLU A 54 -0.71 10.71 0.32
CA GLU A 54 -2.13 10.44 0.08
C GLU A 54 -2.34 9.07 -0.53
N ARG A 55 -1.53 8.73 -1.55
CA ARG A 55 -1.65 7.45 -2.26
C ARG A 55 -1.14 6.25 -1.46
N TRP A 56 0.00 6.34 -0.77
CA TRP A 56 0.63 5.18 -0.12
C TRP A 56 0.71 5.27 1.40
N GLY A 57 0.33 6.39 2.00
CA GLY A 57 0.43 6.62 3.45
C GLY A 57 -0.39 5.65 4.29
N HIS A 58 -1.35 4.95 3.70
CA HIS A 58 -2.13 3.90 4.36
C HIS A 58 -1.52 2.50 4.21
N LEU A 59 -0.77 2.23 3.13
CA LEU A 59 -0.10 0.94 2.87
C LEU A 59 1.10 0.72 3.79
N ALA A 60 1.92 1.76 3.96
CA ALA A 60 3.12 1.73 4.79
C ALA A 60 2.87 1.59 6.30
N ARG A 61 1.60 1.60 6.74
CA ARG A 61 1.21 1.47 8.14
C ARG A 61 0.90 0.04 8.57
N GLY A 62 1.08 -0.96 7.69
CA GLY A 62 0.88 -2.37 8.06
C GLY A 62 -0.47 -2.58 8.75
N GLY A 63 -1.56 -2.05 8.19
CA GLY A 63 -2.91 -2.17 8.75
C GLY A 63 -3.20 -1.44 10.08
N CYS A 64 -2.22 -0.87 10.78
CA CYS A 64 -2.45 -0.19 12.06
C CYS A 64 -2.66 1.32 11.87
N GLN A 65 -3.87 1.82 12.16
CA GLN A 65 -4.24 3.22 11.91
C GLN A 65 -3.81 4.20 13.02
N ARG A 66 -3.14 3.74 14.07
CA ARG A 66 -2.79 4.52 15.26
C ARG A 66 -1.38 5.11 15.17
N ARG A 67 -1.16 6.23 15.89
CA ARG A 67 0.10 7.01 15.89
C ARG A 67 1.04 6.64 17.04
N ASP A 68 0.59 5.83 18.00
CA ASP A 68 1.16 5.61 19.33
C ASP A 68 1.41 4.12 19.66
N CYS A 69 1.59 3.26 18.65
CA CYS A 69 1.76 1.82 18.86
C CYS A 69 3.24 1.40 18.97
N ASP A 70 3.54 0.57 19.98
CA ASP A 70 4.89 0.05 20.29
C ASP A 70 5.02 -1.44 19.90
N CYS A 71 4.48 -1.83 18.74
CA CYS A 71 4.44 -3.23 18.30
C CYS A 71 5.70 -3.57 17.49
N PRO A 72 6.42 -4.66 17.80
CA PRO A 72 7.73 -4.94 17.21
C PRO A 72 7.71 -5.21 15.70
N SER A 73 6.59 -5.70 15.15
CA SER A 73 6.56 -6.19 13.75
C SER A 73 5.52 -5.54 12.85
N HIS A 74 4.68 -4.62 13.35
CA HIS A 74 3.58 -3.97 12.59
C HIS A 74 2.77 -4.91 11.68
N ASN A 75 2.66 -6.17 12.08
CA ASN A 75 1.93 -7.20 11.36
C ASN A 75 0.55 -7.34 12.02
N PRO A 76 -0.56 -7.12 11.28
CA PRO A 76 -1.91 -7.17 11.85
C PRO A 76 -2.24 -8.54 12.46
N SER A 77 -1.63 -9.62 11.96
CA SER A 77 -1.84 -10.99 12.43
C SER A 77 -1.09 -11.32 13.73
N GLN A 78 -0.08 -10.51 14.10
CA GLN A 78 0.74 -10.69 15.30
C GLN A 78 0.65 -9.49 16.25
N CYS A 79 -0.30 -8.58 16.02
CA CYS A 79 -0.49 -7.39 16.84
C CYS A 79 -1.13 -7.77 18.19
N PRO A 80 -0.45 -7.51 19.33
CA PRO A 80 -1.02 -7.72 20.67
C PRO A 80 -2.09 -6.67 21.03
N CYS A 81 -2.30 -5.68 20.16
CA CYS A 81 -3.16 -4.53 20.35
C CYS A 81 -4.68 -4.79 20.20
N GLY A 82 -5.10 -6.04 19.94
CA GLY A 82 -6.47 -6.50 20.19
C GLY A 82 -7.56 -6.04 19.21
N HIS A 83 -7.20 -5.47 18.06
CA HIS A 83 -8.14 -4.94 17.06
C HIS A 83 -8.14 -5.76 15.75
N GLY A 84 -8.19 -7.09 15.88
CA GLY A 84 -8.55 -7.95 14.76
C GLY A 84 -9.96 -7.65 14.23
N PRO A 85 -10.30 -8.10 13.02
CA PRO A 85 -11.58 -7.83 12.37
C PRO A 85 -12.72 -8.40 13.23
N GLY A 86 -13.43 -7.53 13.97
CA GLY A 86 -14.60 -7.92 14.78
C GLY A 86 -14.72 -7.27 16.17
N LYS A 87 -13.68 -6.63 16.72
CA LYS A 87 -13.83 -5.90 18.01
C LYS A 87 -14.29 -4.46 17.79
N GLY A 88 -15.54 -4.33 17.35
CA GLY A 88 -16.28 -3.07 17.41
C GLY A 88 -16.60 -2.69 18.86
N ARG A 89 -16.52 -1.39 19.13
CA ARG A 89 -16.83 -0.69 20.39
C ARG A 89 -18.05 -1.25 21.13
N THR A 90 -17.87 -1.73 22.36
CA THR A 90 -18.90 -1.59 23.40
C THR A 90 -18.70 -0.23 24.04
N ALA A 91 -19.50 0.75 23.63
CA ALA A 91 -19.60 2.02 24.34
C ALA A 91 -20.47 1.80 25.58
N GLY A 92 -19.89 2.03 26.75
CA GLY A 92 -20.57 2.36 27.99
C GLY A 92 -20.11 3.74 28.44
#